data_AF-A0A1V2VYP4-F1
#
_entry.id   AF-A0A1V2VYP4-F1
#
_cell.length_a   1.000
_cell.length_b   1.000
_cell.length_c   1.000
_cell.angle_alpha   90.00
_cell.angle_beta   90.00
_cell.angle_gamma   90.00
#
_symmetry.space_group_name_H-M   'P 1'
#
loop_
_entity.id
_entity.type
_entity.pdbx_description
1 polymer ?
#
loop_
_entity_poly.entity_id
_entity_poly.type
_entity_poly.pdbx_seq_one_letter_code
_entity_poly.pdbx_strand_id
1 'polypeptide(L)'
;MHVVHPKASQREAASLEPLIDDLLEWIGPAARPYDEVIDAWRTSCPRLPVWEEACARGYVVRRHTPGGVAEVAVTPAGRARLRARRA
;
A
#
# COMPACT_ATOMS: atom_id res chain seq x y z
N MET A 1 29.99 9.27 9.82
CA MET A 1 29.05 8.84 10.89
C MET A 1 27.70 9.46 10.58
N HIS A 2 26.85 8.76 9.80
CA HIS A 2 25.51 9.24 9.50
C HIS A 2 24.64 9.02 10.75
N VAL A 3 24.32 10.09 11.45
CA VAL A 3 23.31 10.06 12.51
C VAL A 3 21.97 9.93 11.79
N VAL A 4 21.44 8.71 11.72
CA VAL A 4 20.04 8.48 11.38
C VAL A 4 19.21 8.94 12.58
N HIS A 5 18.53 10.09 12.45
CA HIS A 5 17.62 10.59 13.47
C HIS A 5 16.38 9.68 13.51
N PRO A 6 16.14 8.90 14.59
CA PRO A 6 15.10 7.87 14.60
C PRO A 6 13.66 8.40 14.79
N LYS A 7 13.45 9.73 14.86
CA LYS A 7 12.13 10.34 15.12
C LYS A 7 11.37 10.85 13.90
N ALA A 8 12.03 11.16 12.78
CA ALA A 8 11.35 11.65 11.57
C ALA A 8 10.51 10.54 10.90
N SER A 9 11.08 9.33 10.80
CA SER A 9 10.44 8.16 10.21
C SER A 9 9.15 7.71 10.93
N GLN A 10 9.05 7.90 12.25
CA GLN A 10 7.87 7.51 13.03
C GLN A 10 6.68 8.47 12.88
N ARG A 11 6.92 9.77 12.65
CA ARG A 11 5.85 10.75 12.36
C ARG A 11 5.36 10.66 10.92
N GLU A 12 6.25 10.35 9.97
CA GLU A 12 5.88 10.06 8.58
C GLU A 12 5.07 8.75 8.48
N ALA A 13 5.47 7.68 9.17
CA ALA A 13 4.69 6.43 9.19
C ALA A 13 3.27 6.63 9.75
N ALA A 14 3.10 7.42 10.82
CA ALA A 14 1.78 7.77 11.34
C ALA A 14 0.92 8.57 10.34
N SER A 15 1.54 9.33 9.43
CA SER A 15 0.83 10.05 8.36
C SER A 15 0.46 9.18 7.16
N LEU A 16 1.06 7.98 7.02
CA LEU A 16 0.76 7.06 5.92
C LEU A 16 -0.41 6.13 6.23
N GLU A 17 -0.72 5.89 7.51
CA GLU A 17 -1.79 4.97 7.90
C GLU A 17 -3.15 5.28 7.22
N PRO A 18 -3.65 6.54 7.20
CA PRO A 18 -4.90 6.84 6.52
C PRO A 18 -4.80 6.64 5.00
N LEU A 19 -3.65 6.96 4.40
CA LEU A 19 -3.44 6.79 2.95
C LEU A 19 -3.34 5.31 2.55
N ILE A 20 -2.74 4.47 3.41
CA ILE A 20 -2.74 3.02 3.23
C ILE A 20 -4.19 2.51 3.32
N ASP A 21 -4.95 2.96 4.31
CA ASP A 21 -6.35 2.56 4.44
C ASP A 21 -7.17 3.00 3.21
N ASP A 22 -6.95 4.22 2.69
CA ASP A 22 -7.57 4.72 1.46
C ASP A 22 -7.17 3.90 0.23
N LEU A 23 -5.89 3.52 0.09
CA LEU A 23 -5.42 2.62 -0.98
C LEU A 23 -6.13 1.26 -0.93
N LEU A 24 -6.21 0.65 0.26
CA LEU A 24 -6.84 -0.66 0.43
C LEU A 24 -8.35 -0.60 0.13
N GLU A 25 -9.00 0.49 0.56
CA GLU A 25 -10.42 0.74 0.28
C GLU A 25 -10.66 0.99 -1.21
N TRP A 26 -9.77 1.72 -1.88
CA TRP A 26 -9.83 1.98 -3.31
C TRP A 26 -9.64 0.72 -4.16
N ILE A 27 -8.66 -0.14 -3.82
CA ILE A 27 -8.50 -1.45 -4.49
C ILE A 27 -9.78 -2.27 -4.30
N GLY A 28 -10.28 -2.33 -3.07
CA GLY A 28 -11.53 -3.01 -2.75
C GLY A 28 -11.41 -4.54 -2.72
N PRO A 29 -12.55 -5.26 -2.79
CA PRO A 29 -12.58 -6.72 -2.63
C PRO A 29 -12.13 -7.48 -3.88
N ALA A 30 -12.25 -6.88 -5.07
CA ALA A 30 -11.80 -7.45 -6.33
C ALA A 30 -10.35 -7.04 -6.63
N ALA A 31 -9.62 -7.88 -7.36
CA ALA A 31 -8.30 -7.50 -7.84
C ALA A 31 -8.42 -6.40 -8.90
N ARG A 32 -7.44 -5.50 -8.96
CA ARG A 32 -7.33 -4.43 -9.96
C ARG A 32 -6.10 -4.62 -10.83
N PRO A 33 -6.11 -4.17 -12.09
CA PRO A 33 -4.91 -4.13 -12.92
C PRO A 33 -3.76 -3.35 -12.25
N TYR A 34 -2.55 -3.88 -12.33
CA TYR A 34 -1.36 -3.28 -11.70
C TYR A 34 -1.00 -1.93 -12.33
N ASP A 35 -1.20 -1.78 -13.63
CA ASP A 35 -1.01 -0.51 -14.33
C ASP A 35 -1.96 0.58 -13.82
N GLU A 36 -3.23 0.27 -13.61
CA GLU A 36 -4.21 1.20 -13.00
C GLU A 36 -3.78 1.58 -11.57
N VAL A 37 -3.35 0.59 -10.77
CA VAL A 37 -2.92 0.83 -9.38
C VAL A 37 -1.66 1.69 -9.35
N ILE A 38 -0.67 1.39 -10.19
CA ILE A 38 0.60 2.10 -10.21
C ILE A 38 0.43 3.50 -10.83
N ASP A 39 -0.48 3.70 -11.77
CA ASP A 39 -0.78 5.03 -12.31
C ASP A 39 -1.44 5.93 -11.26
N ALA A 40 -2.39 5.38 -10.48
CA ALA A 40 -3.12 6.13 -9.47
C ALA A 40 -2.32 6.39 -8.18
N TRP A 41 -1.49 5.44 -7.74
CA TRP A 41 -0.89 5.46 -6.40
C TRP A 41 0.63 5.53 -6.38
N ARG A 42 1.31 5.32 -7.51
CA ARG A 42 2.75 5.52 -7.56
C ARG A 42 3.03 7.02 -7.65
N THR A 43 3.51 7.58 -6.55
CA THR A 43 4.12 8.91 -6.61
C THR A 43 5.63 8.76 -6.76
N SER A 44 6.23 9.56 -7.63
CA SER A 44 7.69 9.62 -7.80
C SER A 44 8.40 10.36 -6.66
N CYS A 45 7.64 10.86 -5.68
CA CYS A 45 8.18 11.63 -4.57
C CYS A 45 8.80 10.68 -3.53
N PRO A 46 10.07 10.86 -3.15
CA PRO A 46 10.80 9.92 -2.28
C PRO A 46 10.26 9.80 -0.84
N ARG A 47 9.22 10.56 -0.47
CA ARG A 47 8.63 10.59 0.88
C ARG A 47 7.20 10.06 0.96
N LEU A 48 6.61 9.59 -0.14
CA LEU A 48 5.23 9.10 -0.20
C LEU A 48 5.15 7.62 -0.68
N PRO A 49 5.75 6.66 0.06
CA PRO A 49 5.81 5.25 -0.33
C PRO A 49 4.51 4.50 0.01
N VAL A 50 3.32 5.05 -0.24
CA VAL A 50 2.04 4.39 0.19
C VAL A 50 1.94 2.99 -0.43
N TRP A 51 2.22 2.89 -1.73
CA TRP A 51 2.26 1.62 -2.46
C TRP A 51 3.33 0.67 -1.90
N GLU A 52 4.57 1.15 -1.76
CA GLU A 52 5.71 0.36 -1.30
C GLU A 52 5.53 -0.11 0.15
N GLU A 53 4.96 0.73 1.02
CA GLU A 53 4.69 0.42 2.42
C GLU A 53 3.54 -0.59 2.54
N ALA A 54 2.47 -0.44 1.77
CA ALA A 54 1.39 -1.42 1.71
C ALA A 54 1.90 -2.79 1.20
N CYS A 55 2.82 -2.79 0.24
CA CYS A 55 3.51 -3.99 -0.22
C CYS A 55 4.41 -4.59 0.88
N ALA A 56 5.25 -3.77 1.52
CA ALA A 56 6.20 -4.20 2.55
C ALA A 56 5.49 -4.79 3.79
N ARG A 57 4.34 -4.22 4.16
CA ARG A 57 3.48 -4.73 5.25
C ARG A 57 2.63 -5.94 4.85
N GLY A 58 2.65 -6.33 3.58
CA GLY A 58 1.90 -7.47 3.07
C GLY A 58 0.38 -7.24 3.03
N TYR A 59 -0.08 -5.98 2.97
CA TYR A 59 -1.50 -5.66 2.86
C TYR A 59 -2.05 -5.82 1.44
N VAL A 60 -1.18 -5.72 0.44
CA VAL A 60 -1.48 -5.99 -0.97
C VAL A 60 -0.56 -7.09 -1.50
N VAL A 61 -1.03 -7.79 -2.51
CA VAL A 61 -0.24 -8.76 -3.27
C VAL A 61 -0.40 -8.48 -4.75
N ARG A 62 0.74 -8.46 -5.46
CA ARG A 62 0.75 -8.45 -6.92
C ARG A 62 0.81 -9.89 -7.42
N ARG A 63 -0.08 -10.25 -8.33
CA ARG A 63 -0.13 -11.53 -9.02
C ARG A 63 0.09 -11.30 -10.50
N HIS A 64 0.78 -12.21 -11.15
CA HIS A 64 0.95 -12.19 -12.59
C HIS A 64 0.58 -13.57 -13.11
N THR A 65 -0.49 -13.64 -13.88
CA THR A 65 -0.92 -14.86 -14.55
C THR A 65 -0.20 -14.97 -15.88
N PRO A 66 0.36 -16.15 -16.24
CA PRO A 66 0.96 -16.33 -17.56
C PRO A 66 -0.04 -16.02 -18.67
N GLY A 67 0.31 -15.08 -19.56
CA GLY A 67 -0.57 -14.62 -20.63
C GLY A 67 -1.69 -13.65 -20.20
N GLY A 68 -1.75 -13.26 -18.93
CA GLY A 68 -2.70 -12.30 -18.40
C GLY A 68 -2.05 -10.99 -17.96
N VAL A 69 -2.88 -10.03 -17.54
CA VAL A 69 -2.42 -8.75 -16.98
C VAL A 69 -1.95 -8.97 -15.53
N ALA A 70 -0.93 -8.22 -15.10
CA ALA A 70 -0.58 -8.20 -13.68
C ALA A 70 -1.71 -7.58 -12.87
N GLU A 71 -2.13 -8.22 -11.79
CA GLU A 71 -3.21 -7.78 -10.94
C GLU A 71 -2.72 -7.54 -9.51
N VAL A 72 -3.38 -6.64 -8.81
CA VAL A 72 -3.15 -6.31 -7.40
C VAL A 72 -4.41 -6.61 -6.62
N ALA A 73 -4.28 -7.36 -5.53
CA ALA A 73 -5.38 -7.67 -4.64
C ALA A 73 -5.04 -7.35 -3.19
N VAL A 74 -6.05 -6.94 -2.41
CA VAL A 74 -5.91 -6.81 -0.96
C VAL A 74 -5.78 -8.20 -0.33
N THR A 75 -4.80 -8.37 0.57
CA THR A 75 -4.57 -9.63 1.28
C THR A 75 -5.54 -9.79 2.47
N PRO A 76 -5.61 -10.97 3.11
CA PRO A 76 -6.34 -11.11 4.37
C PRO A 76 -5.87 -10.13 5.45
N ALA A 77 -4.56 -9.83 5.52
CA ALA A 77 -4.00 -8.86 6.47
C ALA A 77 -4.48 -7.43 6.18
N GLY A 78 -4.48 -7.01 4.91
CA GLY A 78 -5.02 -5.71 4.50
C GLY A 78 -6.52 -5.58 4.80
N ARG A 79 -7.29 -6.64 4.60
CA ARG A 79 -8.71 -6.66 4.99
C ARG A 79 -8.92 -6.57 6.50
N ALA A 80 -8.09 -7.25 7.30
CA ALA A 80 -8.15 -7.17 8.76
C ALA A 80 -7.85 -5.74 9.24
N ARG A 81 -6.87 -5.08 8.62
CA ARG A 81 -6.54 -3.68 8.86
C ARG A 81 -7.73 -2.74 8.60
N LEU A 82 -8.38 -2.86 7.43
CA LEU A 82 -9.58 -2.07 7.10
C LEU A 82 -10.73 -2.28 8.09
N ARG A 83 -10.91 -3.51 8.59
CA ARG A 83 -11.93 -3.79 9.62
C ARG A 83 -11.59 -3.13 10.94
N ALA A 84 -10.33 -3.17 11.35
CA ALA A 84 -9.86 -2.55 12.60
C ALA A 84 -10.00 -1.02 12.59
N ARG A 85 -9.85 -0.36 11.44
CA ARG A 85 -10.11 1.08 11.29
C ARG A 85 -11.58 1.45 11.53
N ARG A 86 -12.51 0.56 11.13
CA ARG A 86 -13.97 0.80 11.16
C ARG A 86 -14.63 0.39 12.48
N ALA A 87 -13.88 -0.21 13.40
CA ALA A 87 -14.33 -0.65 14.72
C ALA A 87 -14.05 0.42 15.77
#